data_AF-A0A7T8GLN5-F1
#
_entry.id   AF-A0A7T8GLN5-F1
#
_cell.length_a   1.000
_cell.length_b   1.000
_cell.length_c   1.000
_cell.angle_alpha   90.00
_cell.angle_beta   90.00
_cell.angle_gamma   90.00
#
_symmetry.space_group_name_H-M   'P 1'
#
loop_
_entity.id
_entity.type
_entity.pdbx_description
1 polymer ?
#
loop_
_entity_poly.entity_id
_entity_poly.type
_entity_poly.pdbx_seq_one_letter_code
_entity_poly.pdbx_strand_id
1 'polypeptide(L)'
;MDSHLQFHKICACTALFFTILHSIGHLVNFYHVATQPIEHLHCLTKEFSFSSDFRPNISFWLFRTLTGITGILLYIGLQLLLDIPSALCLPLRIQPSSRIGPAHGTPRFWMFFIIPGIVYTLDKIATFRTRYMALDILETELLPSDVIKVKFYRPPNMKVLSGQWIRVSCTALRPEEFHSFTLTSAPHEDFLSIHVKAQGPYTWRLRNLFDTSLNGKVGETDGEKDDDPPKIRIEGPFGGGNQ
;
A
#
# COMPACT_ATOMS: atom_id res chain seq x y z
N MET A 1 12.57 -5.06 -9.47
CA MET A 1 11.41 -4.38 -8.84
C MET A 1 10.40 -5.40 -8.29
N ASP A 2 10.46 -6.67 -8.72
CA ASP A 2 9.49 -7.73 -8.38
C ASP A 2 9.56 -8.22 -6.92
N SER A 3 10.62 -7.88 -6.19
CA SER A 3 10.77 -8.17 -4.76
C SER A 3 10.23 -7.08 -3.83
N HIS A 4 9.60 -6.01 -4.35
CA HIS A 4 9.12 -4.89 -3.53
C HIS A 4 8.15 -5.32 -2.41
N LEU A 5 7.29 -6.33 -2.66
CA LEU A 5 6.38 -6.85 -1.65
C LEU A 5 7.13 -7.58 -0.52
N GLN A 6 8.18 -8.34 -0.86
CA GLN A 6 9.03 -9.01 0.14
C GLN A 6 9.86 -7.97 0.91
N PHE A 7 10.39 -6.97 0.21
CA PHE A 7 11.09 -5.86 0.84
C PHE A 7 10.18 -5.09 1.81
N HIS A 8 8.93 -4.80 1.43
CA HIS A 8 7.95 -4.16 2.32
C HIS A 8 7.74 -4.97 3.61
N LYS A 9 7.61 -6.30 3.51
CA LYS A 9 7.49 -7.19 4.67
C LYS A 9 8.74 -7.11 5.56
N ILE A 10 9.94 -7.16 4.97
CA ILE A 10 11.21 -7.06 5.72
C ILE A 10 11.31 -5.71 6.44
N CYS A 11 10.97 -4.61 5.76
CA CYS A 11 10.95 -3.27 6.35
C CYS A 11 9.96 -3.19 7.52
N ALA A 12 8.76 -3.75 7.37
CA ALA A 12 7.75 -3.79 8.43
C ALA A 12 8.24 -4.57 9.66
N CYS A 13 8.81 -5.76 9.47
CA CYS A 13 9.37 -6.56 10.55
C CYS A 13 10.54 -5.85 11.26
N THR A 14 11.42 -5.20 10.49
CA THR A 14 12.56 -4.45 11.04
C THR A 14 12.10 -3.23 11.83
N ALA A 15 11.11 -2.48 11.32
CA ALA A 15 10.53 -1.34 12.00
C ALA A 15 9.85 -1.75 13.32
N LEU A 16 9.13 -2.88 13.33
CA LEU A 16 8.53 -3.42 14.54
C LEU A 16 9.60 -3.77 15.59
N PHE A 17 10.66 -4.47 15.19
CA PHE A 17 11.76 -4.83 16.09
C PHE A 17 12.39 -3.60 16.75
N PHE A 18 12.76 -2.59 15.96
CA PHE A 18 13.35 -1.36 16.51
C PHE A 18 12.36 -0.53 17.33
N THR A 19 11.06 -0.58 17.00
CA THR A 19 10.03 0.07 17.82
C THR A 19 9.95 -0.56 19.20
N ILE A 20 9.92 -1.89 19.29
CA ILE A 20 9.92 -2.61 20.57
C ILE A 20 11.17 -2.26 21.40
N LEU A 21 12.35 -2.32 20.78
CA LEU A 21 13.61 -1.97 21.44
C LEU A 21 13.59 -0.52 21.96
N HIS A 22 13.12 0.42 21.15
CA HIS A 22 12.99 1.83 21.51
C HIS A 22 11.99 2.04 22.66
N SER A 23 10.83 1.37 22.64
CA SER A 23 9.85 1.41 23.73
C SER A 23 10.40 0.88 25.04
N ILE A 24 11.14 -0.25 25.01
CA ILE A 24 11.82 -0.80 26.19
C ILE A 24 12.86 0.20 26.73
N GLY A 25 13.66 0.80 25.84
CA GLY A 25 14.62 1.84 26.22
C GLY A 25 13.97 3.03 26.92
N HIS A 26 12.83 3.50 26.41
CA HIS A 26 12.05 4.55 27.06
C HIS A 26 11.46 4.13 28.41
N LEU A 27 10.99 2.88 28.54
CA LEU A 27 10.48 2.36 29.81
C LEU A 27 11.57 2.31 30.89
N VAL A 28 12.76 1.83 30.53
CA VAL A 28 13.94 1.81 31.42
C VAL A 28 14.34 3.23 31.80
N ASN A 29 14.37 4.15 30.83
CA ASN A 29 14.67 5.56 31.08
C ASN A 29 13.65 6.21 32.04
N PHE A 30 12.34 5.98 31.83
CA PHE A 30 11.30 6.49 32.72
C PHE A 30 11.39 5.89 34.13
N TYR A 31 11.78 4.61 34.26
CA TYR A 31 12.04 4.01 35.56
C TYR A 31 13.20 4.70 36.29
N HIS A 32 14.31 4.96 35.59
CA HIS A 32 15.46 5.68 36.17
C HIS A 32 15.11 7.13 36.54
N VAL A 33 14.40 7.86 35.67
CA VAL A 33 13.98 9.24 35.94
C VAL A 33 12.99 9.32 37.11
N ALA A 34 12.07 8.35 37.25
CA ALA A 34 11.10 8.34 38.35
C ALA A 34 11.73 7.97 39.72
N THR A 35 12.90 7.31 39.72
CA THR A 35 13.60 6.89 40.94
C THR A 35 14.64 7.90 41.43
N GLN A 36 15.11 8.80 40.56
CA GLN A 36 16.07 9.86 40.91
C GLN A 36 15.46 11.01 41.74
N PRO A 37 16.27 11.70 42.57
CA PRO A 37 15.85 12.89 43.30
C PRO A 37 15.65 14.10 42.36
N ILE A 38 14.74 15.00 42.74
CA ILE A 38 14.26 16.13 41.92
C ILE A 38 15.41 17.08 41.51
N GLU A 39 16.42 17.24 42.36
CA GLU A 39 17.61 18.05 42.10
C GLU A 39 18.38 17.60 40.84
N HIS A 40 18.47 16.28 40.60
CA HIS A 40 19.13 15.75 39.40
C HIS A 40 18.27 15.89 38.15
N LEU A 41 16.93 15.91 38.27
CA LEU A 41 16.03 16.12 37.14
C LEU A 41 16.15 17.54 36.57
N HIS A 42 16.40 18.54 37.42
CA HIS A 42 16.64 19.92 36.98
C HIS A 42 17.90 20.08 36.12
N CYS A 43 18.90 19.21 36.30
CA CYS A 43 20.07 19.15 35.42
C CYS A 43 19.79 18.45 34.08
N LEU A 44 18.91 17.45 34.07
CA LEU A 44 18.55 16.67 32.88
C LEU A 44 17.59 17.41 31.94
N THR A 45 16.66 18.19 32.49
CA THR A 45 15.67 18.93 31.70
C THR A 45 15.36 20.27 32.37
N LYS A 46 15.52 21.36 31.63
CA LYS A 46 15.16 22.71 32.10
C LYS A 46 13.68 23.05 31.87
N GLU A 47 12.96 22.24 31.11
CA GLU A 47 11.57 22.54 30.72
C GLU A 47 10.53 22.09 31.74
N PHE A 48 10.87 21.08 32.56
CA PHE A 48 9.99 20.61 33.63
C PHE A 48 10.46 21.16 34.98
N SER A 49 9.68 22.10 35.54
CA SER A 49 9.85 22.54 36.92
C SER A 49 8.73 21.94 37.78
N PHE A 50 9.11 21.24 38.84
CA PHE A 50 8.19 20.63 39.79
C PHE A 50 8.26 21.38 41.12
N SER A 51 7.14 21.48 41.83
CA SER A 51 7.16 21.92 43.23
C SER A 51 7.99 20.93 44.06
N SER A 52 8.71 21.42 45.07
CA SER A 52 9.64 20.63 45.91
C SER A 52 9.05 19.34 46.50
N ASP A 53 7.74 19.32 46.73
CA ASP A 53 7.04 18.21 47.39
C ASP A 53 6.42 17.20 46.41
N PHE A 54 6.46 17.49 45.10
CA PHE A 54 5.85 16.65 44.07
C PHE A 54 6.87 15.69 43.45
N ARG A 55 6.70 14.39 43.70
CA ARG A 55 7.52 13.33 43.10
C ARG A 55 6.82 12.72 41.88
N PRO A 56 7.30 12.97 40.64
CA PRO A 56 6.68 12.43 39.44
C PRO A 56 6.93 10.92 39.35
N ASN A 57 5.84 10.14 39.42
CA ASN A 57 5.88 8.69 39.28
C ASN A 57 5.91 8.26 37.80
N ILE A 58 6.10 6.96 37.52
CA ILE A 58 6.13 6.43 36.15
C ILE A 58 4.84 6.76 35.37
N SER A 59 3.68 6.75 36.06
CA SER A 59 2.39 7.10 35.45
C SER A 59 2.37 8.55 34.96
N PHE A 60 2.97 9.48 35.70
CA PHE A 60 3.15 10.86 35.27
C PHE A 60 3.97 10.95 33.97
N TRP A 61 5.11 10.26 33.90
CA TRP A 61 5.96 10.27 32.71
C TRP A 61 5.30 9.63 31.49
N LEU A 62 4.52 8.56 31.68
CA LEU A 62 3.84 7.87 30.58
C LEU A 62 2.58 8.61 30.08
N PHE A 63 1.75 9.15 30.97
CA PHE A 63 0.41 9.62 30.60
C PHE A 63 0.24 11.15 30.66
N ARG A 64 1.15 11.88 31.29
CA ARG A 64 1.05 13.34 31.42
C ARG A 64 2.14 14.12 30.67
N THR A 65 3.08 13.43 30.04
CA THR A 65 4.08 14.07 29.19
C THR A 65 3.76 13.90 27.71
N LEU A 66 4.14 14.88 26.91
CA LEU A 66 3.97 14.82 25.45
C LEU A 66 4.70 13.63 24.84
N THR A 67 5.89 13.29 25.36
CA THR A 67 6.69 12.14 24.89
C THR A 67 6.04 10.80 25.24
N GLY A 68 5.50 10.65 26.45
CA GLY A 68 4.78 9.44 26.86
C GLY A 68 3.49 9.22 26.06
N ILE A 69 2.65 10.26 25.94
CA ILE A 69 1.38 10.20 25.20
C ILE A 69 1.64 9.90 23.71
N THR A 70 2.58 10.63 23.08
CA THR A 70 2.90 10.40 21.65
C THR A 70 3.50 9.01 21.42
N GLY A 71 4.33 8.48 22.32
CA GLY A 71 4.86 7.12 22.26
C GLY A 71 3.76 6.04 22.37
N ILE A 72 2.81 6.21 23.29
CA ILE A 72 1.67 5.29 23.43
C ILE A 72 0.78 5.30 22.20
N LEU A 73 0.46 6.49 21.67
CA LEU A 73 -0.34 6.64 20.45
C LEU A 73 0.37 6.02 19.22
N LEU A 74 1.69 6.21 19.10
CA LEU A 74 2.48 5.59 18.04
C LEU A 74 2.51 4.06 18.16
N TYR A 75 2.66 3.52 19.36
CA TYR A 75 2.63 2.08 19.59
C TYR A 75 1.27 1.46 19.25
N ILE A 76 0.17 2.08 19.70
CA ILE A 76 -1.20 1.63 19.36
C ILE A 76 -1.43 1.73 17.84
N GLY A 77 -1.01 2.83 17.21
CA GLY A 77 -1.10 3.00 15.76
C GLY A 77 -0.32 1.94 14.98
N LEU A 78 0.86 1.54 15.47
CA LEU A 78 1.63 0.47 14.85
C LEU A 78 0.96 -0.89 14.99
N GLN A 79 0.38 -1.21 16.15
CA GLN A 79 -0.33 -2.48 16.35
C GLN A 79 -1.59 -2.57 15.47
N LEU A 80 -2.36 -1.48 15.38
CA LEU A 80 -3.52 -1.40 14.48
C LEU A 80 -3.13 -1.55 12.99
N LEU A 81 -1.95 -1.06 12.61
CA LEU A 81 -1.44 -1.20 11.24
C LEU A 81 -1.03 -2.65 10.93
N LEU A 82 -0.54 -3.40 11.93
CA LEU A 82 -0.13 -4.80 11.78
C LEU A 82 -1.32 -5.78 11.77
N ASP A 83 -2.41 -5.45 12.46
CA ASP A 83 -3.61 -6.29 12.53
C ASP A 83 -4.57 -6.14 11.33
N ILE A 84 -4.37 -5.13 10.47
CA ILE A 84 -5.20 -4.93 9.26
C ILE A 84 -4.39 -5.32 8.02
N PRO A 85 -4.67 -6.46 7.35
CA PRO A 85 -3.87 -6.93 6.22
C PRO A 85 -3.91 -6.02 4.99
N SER A 86 -4.83 -5.05 4.90
CA SER A 86 -4.90 -4.08 3.81
C SER A 86 -6.08 -3.14 3.99
N ALA A 87 -5.96 -2.10 4.83
CA ALA A 87 -6.84 -0.93 4.79
C ALA A 87 -6.48 0.08 5.89
N LEU A 88 -5.62 1.05 5.60
CA LEU A 88 -5.89 2.42 6.08
C LEU A 88 -5.14 3.46 5.26
N CYS A 89 -5.81 3.93 4.21
CA CYS A 89 -5.51 5.23 3.63
C CYS A 89 -6.25 6.26 4.50
N LEU A 90 -5.62 6.73 5.58
CA LEU A 90 -6.11 7.90 6.31
C LEU A 90 -5.19 9.08 6.02
N PRO A 91 -5.69 10.20 5.48
CA PRO A 91 -4.90 11.41 5.40
C PRO A 91 -4.80 11.98 6.82
N LEU A 92 -3.69 11.70 7.51
CA LEU A 92 -3.38 12.36 8.77
C LEU A 92 -3.13 13.85 8.45
N ARG A 93 -4.11 14.70 8.73
CA ARG A 93 -4.00 16.15 8.54
C ARG A 93 -3.13 16.73 9.66
N ILE A 94 -1.82 16.75 9.42
CA ILE A 94 -0.86 17.41 10.31
C ILE A 94 -1.07 18.91 10.17
N GLN A 95 -1.59 19.55 11.22
CA GLN A 95 -1.64 21.01 11.34
C GLN A 95 -0.19 21.51 11.57
N PRO A 96 0.38 22.33 10.68
CA PRO A 96 1.67 22.95 10.95
C PRO A 96 1.43 24.11 11.90
N SER A 97 1.74 23.92 13.19
CA SER A 97 1.79 25.04 14.13
C SER A 97 3.01 25.88 13.79
N SER A 98 2.75 27.09 13.29
CA SER A 98 3.73 28.12 12.99
C SER A 98 4.07 28.89 14.27
N ARG A 99 5.24 28.62 14.87
CA ARG A 99 5.98 29.66 15.62
C ARG A 99 7.48 29.36 15.63
N ILE A 100 8.23 30.31 15.09
CA ILE A 100 9.67 30.27 14.81
C ILE A 100 10.48 30.53 16.09
N GLY A 101 11.58 29.78 16.25
CA GLY A 101 12.75 30.13 17.05
C GLY A 101 13.87 29.12 16.78
N PRO A 102 15.10 29.53 16.40
CA PRO A 102 16.18 28.60 16.13
C PRO A 102 16.84 28.21 17.46
N ALA A 103 16.49 27.04 17.98
CA ALA A 103 17.19 26.43 19.10
C ALA A 103 17.28 24.93 18.88
N HIS A 104 18.47 24.41 19.16
CA HIS A 104 18.90 23.02 19.02
C HIS A 104 17.85 22.00 19.49
N GLY A 105 17.60 20.98 18.64
CA GLY A 105 16.89 19.76 19.05
C GLY A 105 15.49 19.54 18.44
N THR A 106 15.09 20.26 17.39
CA THR A 106 13.79 20.00 16.75
C THR A 106 13.72 18.58 16.15
N PRO A 107 12.62 17.84 16.37
CA PRO A 107 12.50 16.45 15.93
C PRO A 107 12.54 16.37 14.40
N ARG A 108 13.68 15.90 13.85
CA ARG A 108 13.93 15.76 12.41
C ARG A 108 13.10 14.66 11.73
N PHE A 109 12.28 13.96 12.50
CA PHE A 109 11.44 12.85 12.05
C PHE A 109 10.53 13.23 10.88
N TRP A 110 9.98 14.46 10.86
CA TRP A 110 9.07 14.91 9.82
C TRP A 110 9.65 14.80 8.40
N MET A 111 10.97 14.97 8.24
CA MET A 111 11.63 14.87 6.92
C MET A 111 11.54 13.45 6.35
N PHE A 112 11.62 12.44 7.20
CA PHE A 112 11.51 11.03 6.80
C PHE A 112 10.09 10.63 6.40
N PHE A 113 9.07 11.46 6.67
CA PHE A 113 7.69 11.23 6.23
C PHE A 113 7.33 12.10 5.03
N ILE A 114 7.72 13.37 5.05
CA ILE A 114 7.35 14.32 3.99
C ILE A 114 8.01 13.96 2.67
N ILE A 115 9.31 13.64 2.64
CA ILE A 115 10.00 13.35 1.37
C ILE A 115 9.43 12.06 0.73
N PRO A 116 9.35 10.90 1.42
CA PRO A 116 8.73 9.71 0.84
C PRO A 116 7.24 9.89 0.57
N GLY A 117 6.53 10.66 1.40
CA GLY A 117 5.12 10.99 1.21
C GLY A 117 4.87 11.74 -0.09
N ILE A 118 5.66 12.78 -0.39
CA ILE A 118 5.58 13.53 -1.66
C ILE A 118 5.86 12.59 -2.84
N VAL A 119 6.93 11.80 -2.78
CA VAL A 119 7.28 10.85 -3.86
C VAL A 119 6.14 9.86 -4.10
N TYR A 120 5.56 9.29 -3.04
CA TYR A 120 4.42 8.38 -3.13
C TYR A 120 3.17 9.07 -3.71
N THR A 121 2.85 10.28 -3.27
CA THR A 121 1.71 11.03 -3.81
C THR A 121 1.89 11.33 -5.30
N LEU A 122 3.07 11.74 -5.73
CA LEU A 122 3.38 11.96 -7.14
C LEU A 122 3.26 10.66 -7.96
N ASP A 123 3.77 9.54 -7.45
CA ASP A 123 3.62 8.21 -8.06
C ASP A 123 2.14 7.81 -8.22
N LYS A 124 1.31 8.02 -7.20
CA LYS A 124 -0.13 7.73 -7.26
C LYS A 124 -0.87 8.64 -8.24
N ILE A 125 -0.52 9.91 -8.32
CA ILE A 125 -1.09 10.83 -9.32
C ILE A 125 -0.70 10.38 -10.74
N ALA A 126 0.56 10.01 -10.96
CA ALA A 126 1.02 9.50 -12.25
C ALA A 126 0.32 8.19 -12.64
N THR A 127 0.17 7.26 -11.68
CA THR A 127 -0.56 6.00 -11.87
C THR A 127 -2.02 6.26 -12.22
N PHE A 128 -2.70 7.18 -11.53
CA PHE A 128 -4.11 7.48 -11.79
C PHE A 128 -4.33 8.00 -13.22
N ARG A 129 -3.39 8.78 -13.76
CA ARG A 129 -3.45 9.30 -15.14
C ARG A 129 -3.31 8.22 -16.21
N THR A 130 -2.75 7.07 -15.90
CA THR A 130 -2.49 5.98 -16.86
C THR A 130 -3.50 4.82 -16.74
N ARG A 131 -4.59 5.04 -15.99
CA ARG A 131 -5.69 4.08 -15.86
C ARG A 131 -6.66 4.24 -17.02
N TYR A 132 -6.87 3.18 -17.78
CA TYR A 132 -7.94 3.13 -18.78
C TYR A 132 -9.21 2.54 -18.15
N MET A 133 -10.35 3.12 -18.51
CA MET A 133 -11.67 2.65 -18.09
C MET A 133 -12.07 1.41 -18.89
N ALA A 134 -12.90 0.59 -18.24
CA ALA A 134 -13.40 -0.72 -18.67
C ALA A 134 -13.42 -0.94 -20.20
N LEU A 135 -12.55 -1.84 -20.67
CA LEU A 135 -12.39 -2.26 -22.04
C LEU A 135 -13.18 -3.54 -22.30
N ASP A 136 -13.76 -3.61 -23.49
CA ASP A 136 -14.52 -4.78 -23.92
C ASP A 136 -13.61 -5.95 -24.26
N ILE A 137 -14.05 -7.15 -23.86
CA ILE A 137 -13.38 -8.40 -24.16
C ILE A 137 -13.84 -8.85 -25.54
N LEU A 138 -12.88 -9.08 -26.44
CA LEU A 138 -13.15 -9.52 -27.82
C LEU A 138 -13.25 -11.04 -27.90
N GLU A 139 -12.32 -11.74 -27.27
CA GLU A 139 -12.23 -13.20 -27.35
C GLU A 139 -11.49 -13.76 -26.15
N THR A 140 -11.93 -14.92 -25.65
CA THR A 140 -11.24 -15.66 -24.60
C THR A 140 -11.09 -17.11 -25.00
N GLU A 141 -9.90 -17.65 -24.84
CA GLU A 141 -9.55 -19.01 -25.23
C GLU A 141 -8.85 -19.72 -24.07
N LEU A 142 -9.34 -20.91 -23.71
CA LEU A 142 -8.71 -21.76 -22.71
C LEU A 142 -7.67 -22.65 -23.40
N LEU A 143 -6.41 -22.42 -23.07
CA LEU A 143 -5.29 -23.18 -23.60
C LEU A 143 -4.92 -24.34 -22.65
N PRO A 144 -4.26 -25.39 -23.18
CA PRO A 144 -3.69 -26.45 -22.36
C PRO A 144 -2.62 -25.89 -21.40
N SER A 145 -2.31 -26.63 -20.34
CA SER A 145 -1.35 -26.24 -19.28
C SER A 145 -1.82 -25.09 -18.37
N ASP A 146 -3.12 -25.01 -18.11
CA ASP A 146 -3.74 -24.02 -17.22
C ASP A 146 -3.49 -22.57 -17.63
N VAL A 147 -3.39 -22.31 -18.94
CA VAL A 147 -3.24 -20.96 -19.49
C VAL A 147 -4.57 -20.48 -20.07
N ILE A 148 -4.92 -19.23 -19.82
CA ILE A 148 -6.03 -18.54 -20.48
C ILE A 148 -5.49 -17.40 -21.32
N LYS A 149 -5.97 -17.30 -22.55
CA LYS A 149 -5.70 -16.20 -23.46
C LYS A 149 -6.91 -15.27 -23.47
N VAL A 150 -6.67 -13.99 -23.20
CA VAL A 150 -7.71 -12.96 -23.16
C VAL A 150 -7.32 -11.90 -24.18
N LYS A 151 -8.17 -11.71 -25.21
CA LYS A 151 -8.06 -10.63 -26.19
C LYS A 151 -9.10 -9.56 -25.84
N PHE A 152 -8.68 -8.30 -25.81
CA PHE A 152 -9.52 -7.17 -25.47
C PHE A 152 -9.20 -5.96 -26.34
N TYR A 153 -10.14 -5.01 -26.38
CA TYR A 153 -10.06 -3.82 -27.20
C TYR A 153 -8.82 -2.98 -26.86
N ARG A 154 -8.12 -2.50 -27.90
CA ARG A 154 -6.97 -1.60 -27.74
C ARG A 154 -7.46 -0.15 -27.65
N PRO A 155 -7.17 0.58 -26.55
CA PRO A 155 -7.50 2.00 -26.49
C PRO A 155 -6.75 2.79 -27.58
N PRO A 156 -7.41 3.73 -28.30
CA PRO A 156 -6.80 4.43 -29.43
C PRO A 156 -5.59 5.29 -29.03
N ASN A 157 -5.56 5.79 -27.79
CA ASN A 157 -4.46 6.60 -27.27
C ASN A 157 -3.29 5.76 -26.73
N MET A 158 -3.36 4.42 -26.80
CA MET A 158 -2.37 3.53 -26.22
C MET A 158 -1.33 3.06 -27.25
N LYS A 159 -0.11 3.59 -27.14
CA LYS A 159 1.05 3.14 -27.89
C LYS A 159 1.79 2.07 -27.11
N VAL A 160 1.89 0.87 -27.68
CA VAL A 160 2.55 -0.29 -27.08
C VAL A 160 3.79 -0.65 -27.88
N LEU A 161 4.86 -1.06 -27.19
CA LEU A 161 6.07 -1.62 -27.77
C LEU A 161 6.20 -3.11 -27.39
N SER A 162 6.99 -3.86 -28.17
CA SER A 162 7.26 -5.27 -27.89
C SER A 162 7.90 -5.45 -26.51
N GLY A 163 7.52 -6.53 -25.80
CA GLY A 163 8.05 -6.87 -24.49
C GLY A 163 7.52 -6.01 -23.32
N GLN A 164 6.61 -5.07 -23.57
CA GLN A 164 5.95 -4.34 -22.51
C GLN A 164 4.90 -5.17 -21.78
N TRP A 165 4.61 -4.79 -20.54
CA TRP A 165 3.60 -5.41 -19.71
C TRP A 165 2.60 -4.38 -19.21
N ILE A 166 1.42 -4.85 -18.82
CA ILE A 166 0.32 -4.03 -18.32
C ILE A 166 -0.19 -4.59 -17.00
N ARG A 167 -0.88 -3.77 -16.23
CA ARG A 167 -1.65 -4.25 -15.08
C ARG A 167 -3.09 -4.41 -15.48
N VAL A 168 -3.70 -5.54 -15.13
CA VAL A 168 -5.03 -5.95 -15.58
C VAL A 168 -5.90 -6.29 -14.37
N SER A 169 -7.15 -5.85 -14.41
CA SER A 169 -8.22 -6.25 -13.48
C SER A 169 -9.48 -6.60 -14.27
N CYS A 170 -10.24 -7.59 -13.81
CA CYS A 170 -11.56 -7.93 -14.36
C CYS A 170 -12.68 -7.37 -13.47
N THR A 171 -13.67 -6.70 -14.07
CA THR A 171 -14.79 -6.09 -13.33
C THR A 171 -15.66 -7.12 -12.61
N ALA A 172 -15.82 -8.32 -13.17
CA ALA A 172 -16.63 -9.39 -12.58
C ALA A 172 -15.95 -10.12 -11.40
N LEU A 173 -14.68 -9.83 -11.11
CA LEU A 173 -13.97 -10.39 -9.97
C LEU A 173 -13.79 -9.35 -8.87
N ARG A 174 -12.69 -8.59 -8.93
CA ARG A 174 -12.38 -7.49 -8.03
C ARG A 174 -11.79 -6.35 -8.85
N PRO A 175 -12.57 -5.29 -9.15
CA PRO A 175 -12.13 -4.17 -9.97
C PRO A 175 -10.91 -3.41 -9.41
N GLU A 176 -10.60 -3.56 -8.13
CA GLU A 176 -9.51 -2.89 -7.42
C GLU A 176 -8.22 -3.71 -7.38
N GLU A 177 -8.28 -5.02 -7.69
CA GLU A 177 -7.13 -5.93 -7.64
C GLU A 177 -6.46 -6.02 -9.02
N PHE A 178 -5.33 -5.34 -9.17
CA PHE A 178 -4.58 -5.25 -10.44
C PHE A 178 -3.34 -6.14 -10.45
N HIS A 179 -3.26 -7.03 -11.43
CA HIS A 179 -2.15 -7.97 -11.62
C HIS A 179 -1.36 -7.67 -12.89
N SER A 180 -0.03 -7.78 -12.82
CA SER A 180 0.85 -7.51 -13.96
C SER A 180 0.94 -8.70 -14.90
N PHE A 181 0.73 -8.47 -16.20
CA PHE A 181 0.90 -9.46 -17.27
C PHE A 181 1.59 -8.85 -18.48
N THR A 182 2.47 -9.63 -19.11
CA THR A 182 3.13 -9.24 -20.36
C THR A 182 2.15 -9.26 -21.52
N LEU A 183 2.22 -8.23 -22.37
CA LEU A 183 1.44 -8.20 -23.60
C LEU A 183 2.03 -9.21 -24.59
N THR A 184 1.17 -10.06 -25.12
CA THR A 184 1.52 -11.07 -26.14
C THR A 184 1.12 -10.67 -27.55
N SER A 185 0.31 -9.62 -27.69
CA SER A 185 -0.05 -9.01 -28.98
C SER A 185 1.10 -8.18 -29.54
N ALA A 186 1.20 -8.11 -30.86
CA ALA A 186 2.19 -7.28 -31.52
C ALA A 186 1.80 -5.79 -31.53
N PRO A 187 2.76 -4.85 -31.56
CA PRO A 187 2.49 -3.41 -31.57
C PRO A 187 1.61 -2.89 -32.71
N HIS A 188 1.54 -3.63 -33.82
CA HIS A 188 0.78 -3.27 -35.02
C HIS A 188 -0.63 -3.87 -35.05
N GLU A 189 -0.99 -4.70 -34.06
CA GLU A 189 -2.33 -5.28 -33.97
C GLU A 189 -3.32 -4.27 -33.37
N ASP A 190 -4.57 -4.32 -33.85
CA ASP A 190 -5.67 -3.47 -33.39
C ASP A 190 -6.32 -3.95 -32.08
N PHE A 191 -5.83 -5.07 -31.54
CA PHE A 191 -6.26 -5.62 -30.25
C PHE A 191 -5.07 -5.80 -29.32
N LEU A 192 -5.36 -5.93 -28.03
CA LEU A 192 -4.37 -6.31 -27.04
C LEU A 192 -4.67 -7.72 -26.55
N SER A 193 -3.63 -8.52 -26.34
CA SER A 193 -3.77 -9.87 -25.81
C SER A 193 -2.79 -10.15 -24.68
N ILE A 194 -3.24 -10.97 -23.72
CA ILE A 194 -2.43 -11.50 -22.63
C ILE A 194 -2.63 -13.00 -22.52
N HIS A 195 -1.57 -13.70 -22.10
CA HIS A 195 -1.62 -15.11 -21.72
C HIS A 195 -1.35 -15.23 -20.23
N VAL A 196 -2.34 -15.72 -19.49
CA VAL A 196 -2.31 -15.80 -18.03
C VAL A 196 -2.28 -17.25 -17.61
N LYS A 197 -1.21 -17.66 -16.92
CA LYS A 197 -1.13 -18.99 -16.31
C LYS A 197 -1.80 -18.99 -14.93
N ALA A 198 -2.66 -19.96 -14.66
CA ALA A 198 -3.30 -20.10 -13.35
C ALA A 198 -2.31 -20.63 -12.31
N GLN A 199 -1.77 -19.72 -11.49
CA GLN A 199 -0.81 -20.06 -10.42
C GLN A 199 -1.24 -19.58 -9.03
N GLY A 200 -2.06 -18.53 -8.95
CA GLY A 200 -2.55 -17.97 -7.70
C GLY A 200 -4.08 -17.89 -7.62
N PRO A 201 -4.62 -17.51 -6.45
CA PRO A 201 -6.07 -17.44 -6.23
C PRO A 201 -6.79 -16.54 -7.25
N TYR A 202 -6.22 -15.38 -7.57
CA TYR A 202 -6.80 -14.47 -8.58
C TYR A 202 -6.82 -15.10 -9.98
N THR A 203 -5.69 -15.64 -10.44
CA THR A 203 -5.58 -16.21 -11.79
C THR A 203 -6.45 -17.45 -11.97
N TRP A 204 -6.66 -18.24 -10.90
CA TRP A 204 -7.60 -19.35 -10.91
C TRP A 204 -9.05 -18.88 -11.02
N ARG A 205 -9.46 -17.85 -10.27
CA ARG A 205 -10.80 -17.27 -10.41
C ARG A 205 -11.03 -16.68 -11.80
N LEU A 206 -10.02 -16.02 -12.36
CA LEU A 206 -10.07 -15.50 -13.73
C LEU A 206 -10.31 -16.62 -14.74
N ARG A 207 -9.55 -17.72 -14.65
CA ARG A 207 -9.75 -18.89 -15.51
C ARG A 207 -11.17 -19.46 -15.37
N ASN A 208 -11.62 -19.69 -14.13
CA ASN A 208 -12.92 -20.31 -13.86
C ASN A 208 -14.10 -19.42 -14.31
N LEU A 209 -13.97 -18.10 -14.21
CA LEU A 209 -14.97 -17.13 -14.70
C LEU A 209 -15.23 -17.35 -16.20
N PHE A 210 -14.16 -17.42 -17.00
CA PHE A 210 -14.27 -17.59 -18.44
C PHE A 210 -14.56 -19.04 -18.84
N ASP A 211 -14.15 -20.04 -18.06
CA ASP A 211 -14.56 -21.43 -18.25
C ASP A 211 -16.07 -21.60 -18.11
N THR A 212 -16.66 -20.96 -17.10
CA THR A 212 -18.13 -20.95 -16.92
C THR A 212 -18.83 -20.18 -18.03
N SER A 213 -18.24 -19.08 -18.51
CA SER A 213 -18.83 -18.28 -19.61
C SER A 213 -18.75 -19.00 -20.96
N LEU A 214 -17.68 -19.76 -21.22
CA LEU A 214 -17.51 -20.53 -22.45
C LEU A 214 -18.35 -21.81 -22.44
N ASN A 215 -18.32 -22.58 -21.34
CA ASN A 215 -19.06 -23.83 -21.23
C ASN A 215 -20.54 -23.62 -20.90
N GLY A 216 -20.89 -22.56 -20.18
CA GLY A 216 -22.27 -22.19 -19.86
C GLY A 216 -23.05 -21.65 -21.06
N LYS A 217 -22.37 -21.23 -22.13
CA LYS A 217 -23.02 -20.88 -23.42
C LYS A 217 -23.44 -22.11 -24.25
N VAL A 218 -23.17 -23.32 -23.79
CA VAL A 218 -23.64 -24.59 -24.41
C VAL A 218 -24.92 -25.10 -23.74
N GLY A 219 -25.36 -24.50 -22.63
CA GLY A 219 -26.63 -24.82 -21.96
C GLY A 219 -27.58 -23.64 -21.98
N GLU A 220 -28.38 -23.54 -23.03
CA GLU A 220 -29.55 -22.67 -23.07
C GLU A 220 -30.48 -23.03 -21.90
N THR A 221 -30.69 -22.11 -20.97
CA THR A 221 -31.90 -22.07 -20.14
C THR A 221 -32.22 -20.64 -19.76
N ASP A 222 -33.46 -20.29 -20.05
CA ASP A 222 -34.13 -19.02 -19.80
C ASP A 222 -33.90 -18.44 -18.40
N GLY A 223 -33.72 -17.12 -18.32
CA GLY A 223 -33.87 -16.37 -17.07
C GLY A 223 -32.76 -15.37 -16.80
N GLU A 224 -33.05 -14.10 -17.09
CA GLU A 224 -32.64 -12.92 -16.30
C GLU A 224 -31.16 -12.79 -15.94
N LYS A 225 -30.40 -12.04 -16.75
CA LYS A 225 -29.23 -11.28 -16.28
C LYS A 225 -29.15 -9.93 -16.97
N ASP A 226 -29.76 -8.94 -16.32
CA ASP A 226 -29.39 -7.54 -16.42
C ASP A 226 -28.04 -7.33 -15.70
N ASP A 227 -26.96 -7.91 -16.24
CA ASP A 227 -25.61 -7.71 -15.74
C ASP A 227 -24.69 -7.42 -16.93
N ASP A 228 -24.10 -6.23 -16.94
CA ASP A 228 -23.10 -5.81 -17.92
C ASP A 228 -22.06 -6.91 -18.17
N PRO A 229 -21.68 -7.19 -19.44
CA PRO A 229 -20.67 -8.21 -19.73
C PRO A 229 -19.36 -7.91 -18.98
N PRO A 230 -18.58 -8.94 -18.59
CA PRO A 230 -17.33 -8.72 -17.88
C PRO A 230 -16.39 -7.87 -18.75
N LYS A 231 -15.87 -6.78 -18.16
CA LYS A 231 -14.94 -5.87 -18.81
C LYS A 231 -13.57 -5.94 -18.15
N ILE A 232 -12.55 -5.54 -18.90
CA ILE A 232 -11.15 -5.52 -18.46
C ILE A 232 -10.70 -4.09 -18.21
N ARG A 233 -10.17 -3.81 -17.03
CA ARG A 233 -9.51 -2.54 -16.71
C ARG A 233 -8.01 -2.72 -16.83
N ILE A 234 -7.31 -1.73 -17.40
CA ILE A 234 -5.86 -1.77 -17.57
C ILE A 234 -5.16 -0.52 -17.04
N GLU A 235 -3.93 -0.70 -16.56
CA GLU A 235 -2.95 0.36 -16.30
C GLU A 235 -1.68 0.10 -17.12
N GLY A 236 -1.07 1.16 -17.65
CA GLY A 236 0.19 1.08 -18.39
C GLY A 236 0.10 1.73 -19.78
N PRO A 237 0.95 1.35 -20.74
CA PRO A 237 1.92 0.23 -20.69
C PRO A 237 3.17 0.54 -19.86
N PHE A 238 3.76 -0.51 -19.29
CA PHE A 238 4.99 -0.45 -18.49
C PHE A 238 6.12 -1.23 -19.17
N GLY A 239 7.36 -0.79 -18.94
CA GLY A 239 8.57 -1.40 -19.51
C GLY A 239 9.21 -0.52 -20.59
N GLY A 240 10.55 -0.54 -20.65
CA GLY A 240 11.35 0.34 -21.51
C GLY A 240 11.27 0.04 -23.01
N GLY A 241 10.70 -1.10 -23.41
CA GLY A 241 10.55 -1.45 -24.83
C GLY A 241 11.87 -1.44 -25.60
N ASN A 242 13.00 -1.76 -24.93
CA ASN A 242 14.31 -1.85 -25.58
C ASN A 242 14.24 -2.99 -26.60
N GLN A 243 14.32 -2.61 -27.88
CA GLN A 243 14.41 -3.50 -29.03
C GLN A 243 15.84 -3.49 -29.55
#